data_AF-A0A2V9L5Z0-F1
#
_entry.id   AF-A0A2V9L5Z0-F1
#
_cell.length_a   1.000
_cell.length_b   1.000
_cell.length_c   1.000
_cell.angle_alpha   90.00
_cell.angle_beta   90.00
_cell.angle_gamma   90.00
#
_symmetry.space_group_name_H-M   'P 1'
#
loop_
_entity.id
_entity.type
_entity.pdbx_description
1 polymer ?
#
loop_
_entity_poly.entity_id
_entity_poly.type
_entity_poly.pdbx_seq_one_letter_code
_entity_poly.pdbx_strand_id
1 'polypeptide(L)'
;MARFHALAPPSGKLIDVEKILGGSERKCRLLCEEGGPLAAKSKQLFERLRAAAPSLSTIPLCASHGHSISTGDFLLGPPLGTMPLSADYGRFGSYQVVFGEGRTVVFDWDVYNTADPARDVAGFILSLERQALRRFGSIRALNGAATLFLETYLNSGGNPQVAAHLPFYKAAHCMRGANWEDRTKSAGWSGRAEAMLEEGLRTLGQ
;
A
#
# COMPACT_ATOMS: atom_id res chain seq x y z
N MET A 1 -8.07 13.50 3.16
CA MET A 1 -8.31 12.05 3.34
C MET A 1 -9.36 11.76 4.40
N ALA A 2 -9.19 12.15 5.67
CA ALA A 2 -10.21 11.92 6.72
C ALA A 2 -11.60 12.46 6.33
N ARG A 3 -11.68 13.71 5.86
CA ARG A 3 -12.94 14.29 5.32
C ARG A 3 -13.54 13.49 4.16
N PHE A 4 -12.71 12.86 3.33
CA PHE A 4 -13.20 12.03 2.22
C PHE A 4 -13.80 10.72 2.77
N HIS A 5 -13.09 10.02 3.65
CA HIS A 5 -13.62 8.81 4.30
C HIS A 5 -14.93 9.07 5.07
N ALA A 6 -15.09 10.29 5.62
CA ALA A 6 -16.28 10.67 6.37
C ALA A 6 -17.48 11.07 5.50
N LEU A 7 -17.26 11.68 4.33
CA LEU A 7 -18.31 12.34 3.54
C LEU A 7 -18.63 11.62 2.23
N ALA A 8 -17.70 10.87 1.67
CA ALA A 8 -17.90 10.21 0.39
C ALA A 8 -18.75 8.95 0.55
N PRO A 9 -19.74 8.71 -0.33
CA PRO A 9 -20.63 7.56 -0.21
C PRO A 9 -19.84 6.26 -0.45
N PRO A 10 -19.89 5.27 0.45
CA PRO A 10 -19.24 3.99 0.23
C PRO A 10 -19.91 3.29 -0.96
N SER A 11 -19.20 3.20 -2.08
CA SER A 11 -19.70 2.60 -3.33
C SER A 11 -18.57 1.87 -4.06
N GLY A 12 -18.94 1.04 -5.03
CA GLY A 12 -18.00 0.18 -5.75
C GLY A 12 -17.70 -1.14 -5.01
N LYS A 13 -16.60 -1.78 -5.41
CA LYS A 13 -16.29 -3.16 -4.98
C LYS A 13 -15.90 -3.21 -3.51
N LEU A 14 -16.42 -4.17 -2.75
CA LEU A 14 -15.91 -4.42 -1.39
C LEU A 14 -14.47 -4.98 -1.45
N ILE A 15 -13.57 -4.38 -0.66
CA ILE A 15 -12.24 -4.91 -0.37
C ILE A 15 -12.16 -5.24 1.13
N ASP A 16 -12.49 -6.48 1.45
CA ASP A 16 -12.36 -7.05 2.79
C ASP A 16 -10.96 -7.64 3.05
N VAL A 17 -10.78 -8.11 4.28
CA VAL A 17 -9.55 -8.76 4.77
C VAL A 17 -9.23 -10.04 3.98
N GLU A 18 -10.23 -10.85 3.66
CA GLU A 18 -10.03 -12.12 2.93
C GLU A 18 -9.44 -11.88 1.54
N LYS A 19 -9.94 -10.88 0.82
CA LYS A 19 -9.43 -10.50 -0.49
C LYS A 19 -8.02 -9.94 -0.42
N ILE A 20 -7.67 -9.25 0.65
CA ILE A 20 -6.30 -8.78 0.90
C ILE A 20 -5.38 -9.96 1.17
N LEU A 21 -5.81 -10.94 1.97
CA LEU A 21 -5.06 -12.16 2.22
C LEU A 21 -4.87 -12.97 0.94
N GLY A 22 -5.92 -13.22 0.16
CA GLY A 22 -5.81 -13.93 -1.12
C GLY A 22 -4.91 -13.19 -2.13
N GLY A 23 -4.97 -11.86 -2.13
CA GLY A 23 -4.05 -11.03 -2.89
C GLY A 23 -2.60 -11.13 -2.41
N SER A 24 -2.36 -11.26 -1.10
CA SER A 24 -1.02 -11.38 -0.49
C SER A 24 -0.44 -12.78 -0.69
N GLU A 25 -1.27 -13.82 -0.59
CA GLU A 25 -0.89 -15.21 -0.84
C GLU A 25 -0.40 -15.40 -2.28
N ARG A 26 -1.13 -14.85 -3.26
CA ARG A 26 -0.72 -14.91 -4.67
C ARG A 26 0.66 -14.29 -4.88
N LYS A 27 0.93 -13.15 -4.25
CA LYS A 27 2.23 -12.46 -4.35
C LYS A 27 3.34 -13.21 -3.62
N CYS A 28 3.02 -13.79 -2.47
CA CYS A 28 3.94 -14.66 -1.75
C CYS A 28 4.37 -15.83 -2.64
N ARG A 29 3.43 -16.50 -3.33
CA ARG A 29 3.74 -17.57 -4.29
C ARG A 29 4.69 -17.10 -5.40
N LEU A 30 4.41 -15.97 -6.04
CA LEU A 30 5.26 -15.40 -7.10
C LEU A 30 6.69 -15.09 -6.59
N LEU A 31 6.80 -14.47 -5.41
CA LEU A 31 8.10 -14.18 -4.79
C LEU A 31 8.85 -15.45 -4.34
N CYS A 32 8.15 -16.57 -4.15
CA CYS A 32 8.75 -17.85 -3.79
C CYS A 32 9.30 -18.61 -5.00
N GLU A 33 8.72 -18.43 -6.19
CA GLU A 33 9.15 -19.10 -7.42
C GLU A 33 10.59 -18.73 -7.81
N GLU A 34 11.03 -17.52 -7.46
CA GLU A 34 12.40 -17.06 -7.72
C GLU A 34 13.46 -17.63 -6.75
N GLY A 35 13.03 -18.20 -5.61
CA GLY A 35 13.92 -18.74 -4.58
C GLY A 35 14.68 -17.68 -3.76
N GLY A 36 15.62 -18.15 -2.92
CA GLY A 36 16.53 -17.28 -2.15
C GLY A 36 15.91 -16.56 -0.92
N PRO A 37 16.61 -15.54 -0.38
CA PRO A 37 16.20 -14.84 0.86
C PRO A 37 14.82 -14.16 0.79
N LEU A 38 14.41 -13.70 -0.39
CA LEU A 38 13.09 -13.10 -0.63
C LEU A 38 11.96 -14.11 -0.39
N ALA A 39 12.15 -15.36 -0.80
CA ALA A 39 11.17 -16.43 -0.61
C ALA A 39 10.92 -16.75 0.87
N ALA A 40 11.98 -16.77 1.69
CA ALA A 40 11.84 -17.02 3.13
C ALA A 40 11.09 -15.87 3.83
N LYS A 41 11.48 -14.62 3.52
CA LYS A 41 10.86 -13.42 4.11
C LYS A 41 9.41 -13.24 3.66
N SER A 42 9.08 -13.55 2.40
CA SER A 42 7.71 -13.45 1.89
C SER A 42 6.78 -14.48 2.54
N LYS A 43 7.22 -15.73 2.71
CA LYS A 43 6.47 -16.76 3.47
C LYS A 43 6.22 -16.31 4.89
N GLN A 44 7.26 -15.88 5.60
CA GLN A 44 7.16 -15.42 6.97
C GLN A 44 6.21 -14.21 7.11
N LEU A 45 6.28 -13.25 6.18
CA LEU A 45 5.40 -12.08 6.19
C LEU A 45 3.94 -12.48 5.94
N PHE A 46 3.69 -13.40 5.01
CA PHE A 46 2.35 -13.88 4.74
C PHE A 46 1.74 -14.64 5.93
N GLU A 47 2.53 -15.49 6.60
CA GLU A 47 2.10 -16.20 7.81
C GLU A 47 1.71 -15.22 8.92
N ARG A 48 2.52 -14.19 9.16
CA ARG A 48 2.19 -13.14 10.14
C ARG A 48 0.96 -12.34 9.75
N LEU A 49 0.77 -12.03 8.47
CA LEU A 49 -0.47 -11.39 7.99
C LEU A 49 -1.69 -12.25 8.28
N ARG A 50 -1.61 -13.55 8.00
CA ARG A 50 -2.70 -14.49 8.28
C ARG A 50 -3.00 -14.59 9.77
N ALA A 51 -1.96 -14.59 10.62
CA ALA A 51 -2.11 -14.62 12.07
C ALA A 51 -2.68 -13.32 12.66
N ALA A 52 -2.40 -12.17 12.05
CA ALA A 52 -2.90 -10.87 12.48
C ALA A 52 -4.32 -10.55 11.98
N ALA A 53 -4.80 -11.21 10.92
CA ALA A 53 -6.13 -10.94 10.36
C ALA A 53 -7.29 -11.07 11.37
N PRO A 54 -7.33 -12.09 12.27
CA PRO A 54 -8.42 -12.24 13.23
C PRO A 54 -8.46 -11.17 14.33
N SER A 55 -7.39 -10.40 14.55
CA SER A 55 -7.35 -9.35 15.58
C SER A 55 -7.88 -8.01 15.10
N LEU A 56 -8.25 -7.89 13.83
CA LEU A 56 -8.86 -6.67 13.29
C LEU A 56 -10.29 -6.53 13.81
N SER A 57 -10.57 -5.39 14.45
CA SER A 57 -11.91 -5.07 14.92
C SER A 57 -12.83 -4.74 13.74
N THR A 58 -14.12 -5.02 13.86
CA THR A 58 -15.08 -4.61 12.83
C THR A 58 -15.34 -3.11 12.94
N ILE A 59 -14.94 -2.33 11.93
CA ILE A 59 -15.23 -0.90 11.85
C ILE A 59 -16.05 -0.57 10.59
N PRO A 60 -16.79 0.54 10.58
CA PRO A 60 -17.49 0.99 9.38
C PRO A 60 -16.52 1.15 8.21
N LEU A 61 -16.83 0.48 7.10
CA LEU A 61 -16.10 0.64 5.86
C LEU A 61 -16.47 1.96 5.21
N CYS A 62 -15.52 2.59 4.53
CA CYS A 62 -15.73 3.86 3.87
C CYS A 62 -15.34 3.78 2.39
N ALA A 63 -15.67 4.85 1.67
CA ALA A 63 -15.09 5.11 0.36
C ALA A 63 -13.55 5.05 0.47
N SER A 64 -12.93 4.34 -0.47
CA SER A 64 -11.48 4.17 -0.55
C SER A 64 -11.03 4.36 -1.99
N HIS A 65 -9.84 4.97 -2.12
CA HIS A 65 -9.31 5.52 -3.36
C HIS A 65 -9.12 4.49 -4.45
N GLY A 66 -8.87 3.23 -4.07
CA GLY A 66 -8.58 2.24 -5.09
C GLY A 66 -7.21 1.71 -5.09
N HIS A 67 -7.12 0.46 -5.51
CA HIS A 67 -5.88 0.02 -6.10
C HIS A 67 -6.17 -0.86 -7.30
N SER A 68 -5.62 -0.53 -8.47
CA SER A 68 -5.68 -1.40 -9.63
C SER A 68 -4.99 -2.71 -9.27
N ILE A 69 -5.79 -3.78 -9.14
CA ILE A 69 -5.27 -5.13 -9.08
C ILE A 69 -4.91 -5.42 -10.53
N SER A 70 -3.63 -5.31 -10.92
CA SER A 70 -3.22 -5.91 -12.18
C SER A 70 -3.24 -7.43 -11.99
N THR A 71 -4.44 -7.99 -11.99
CA THR A 71 -4.67 -9.30 -12.60
C THR A 71 -4.25 -9.09 -14.05
N GLY A 72 -3.33 -9.90 -14.56
CA GLY A 72 -2.72 -9.70 -15.87
C GLY A 72 -3.69 -9.90 -17.04
N ASP A 73 -4.65 -9.00 -17.19
CA ASP A 73 -5.61 -8.96 -18.29
C ASP A 73 -5.91 -7.48 -18.64
N PHE A 74 -4.94 -6.79 -19.24
CA PHE A 74 -5.23 -5.70 -20.16
C PHE A 74 -4.12 -5.60 -21.21
N LEU A 75 -4.29 -6.41 -22.25
CA LEU A 75 -3.99 -6.15 -23.67
C LEU A 75 -2.60 -5.63 -24.07
N LEU A 76 -1.89 -6.51 -24.78
CA LEU A 76 -0.87 -6.21 -25.78
C LEU A 76 -1.36 -5.09 -26.73
N GLY A 77 -0.60 -3.99 -26.81
CA GLY A 77 -0.69 -2.97 -27.86
C GLY A 77 0.71 -2.38 -28.14
N PRO A 78 1.05 -2.02 -29.40
CA PRO A 78 2.43 -1.75 -29.81
C PRO A 78 2.97 -0.38 -29.36
N PRO A 79 4.30 -0.15 -29.41
CA PRO A 79 4.95 0.93 -28.69
C PRO A 79 4.84 2.24 -29.47
N LEU A 80 4.21 3.24 -28.86
CA LEU A 80 4.37 4.62 -29.27
C LEU A 80 5.16 5.36 -28.20
N GLY A 81 6.35 5.81 -28.59
CA GLY A 81 6.94 7.04 -28.10
C GLY A 81 7.53 7.00 -26.69
N THR A 82 8.86 7.05 -26.65
CA THR A 82 9.70 7.17 -25.47
C THR A 82 9.32 8.37 -24.60
N MET A 83 8.48 8.12 -23.60
CA MET A 83 8.32 8.92 -22.39
C MET A 83 8.31 7.92 -21.24
N PRO A 84 9.20 8.02 -20.23
CA PRO A 84 9.09 7.19 -19.06
C PRO A 84 7.89 7.70 -18.25
N LEU A 85 6.68 7.33 -18.65
CA LEU A 85 5.52 7.40 -17.79
C LEU A 85 5.86 6.53 -16.58
N SER A 86 6.10 7.18 -15.44
CA SER A 86 6.21 6.52 -14.14
C SER A 86 4.85 5.92 -13.80
N ALA A 87 4.60 4.76 -14.40
CA ALA A 87 3.41 3.96 -14.32
C ALA A 87 3.29 3.30 -12.93
N ASP A 88 3.10 4.11 -11.88
CA ASP A 88 2.56 3.65 -10.59
C ASP A 88 1.01 3.53 -10.69
N TYR A 89 0.52 2.80 -11.70
CA TYR A 89 -0.91 2.64 -12.00
C TYR A 89 -1.71 2.17 -10.78
N GLY A 90 -2.58 3.06 -10.28
CA GLY A 90 -3.62 2.79 -9.30
C GLY A 90 -3.13 2.52 -7.88
N ARG A 91 -2.40 3.46 -7.27
CA ARG A 91 -2.15 3.46 -5.82
C ARG A 91 -2.34 4.87 -5.28
N PHE A 92 -3.13 5.01 -4.21
CA PHE A 92 -3.07 6.20 -3.36
C PHE A 92 -1.66 6.39 -2.80
N GLY A 93 -0.99 7.45 -3.24
CA GLY A 93 0.37 7.80 -2.84
C GLY A 93 0.60 9.29 -2.93
N SER A 94 1.73 9.78 -2.42
CA SER A 94 2.02 11.22 -2.39
C SER A 94 2.02 11.90 -3.77
N TYR A 95 2.21 11.14 -4.85
CA TYR A 95 2.16 11.62 -6.23
C TYR A 95 0.74 11.88 -6.73
N GLN A 96 -0.29 11.43 -6.01
CA GLN A 96 -1.71 11.71 -6.29
C GLN A 96 -2.26 12.81 -5.37
N VAL A 97 -1.37 13.52 -4.66
CA VAL A 97 -1.73 14.60 -3.74
C VAL A 97 -1.12 15.91 -4.22
N VAL A 98 -1.96 16.89 -4.55
CA VAL A 98 -1.54 18.27 -4.83
C VAL A 98 -1.84 19.15 -3.63
N PHE A 99 -0.86 19.93 -3.20
CA PHE A 99 -1.04 20.98 -2.20
C PHE A 99 -1.20 22.34 -2.89
N GLY A 100 -2.19 23.13 -2.49
CA GLY A 100 -2.34 24.52 -2.93
C GLY A 100 -3.17 25.34 -1.94
N GLU A 101 -2.72 26.54 -1.59
CA GLU A 101 -3.41 27.51 -0.70
C GLU A 101 -4.29 26.89 0.40
N GLY A 102 -3.69 26.10 1.30
CA GLY A 102 -4.39 25.49 2.43
C GLY A 102 -5.31 24.31 2.07
N ARG A 103 -5.26 23.81 0.84
CA ARG A 103 -6.07 22.69 0.32
C ARG A 103 -5.17 21.53 -0.12
N THR A 104 -5.70 20.33 0.11
CA THR A 104 -5.11 19.07 -0.35
C THR A 104 -6.08 18.44 -1.35
N VAL A 105 -5.68 18.33 -2.62
CA VAL A 105 -6.47 17.67 -3.66
C VAL A 105 -5.91 16.27 -3.89
N VAL A 106 -6.78 15.27 -3.78
CA VAL A 106 -6.47 13.88 -4.18
C VAL A 106 -7.10 13.64 -5.55
N PHE A 107 -6.31 13.19 -6.52
CA PHE A 107 -6.75 12.87 -7.87
C PHE A 107 -6.50 11.38 -8.20
N ASP A 108 -6.91 10.93 -9.39
CA ASP A 108 -6.78 9.54 -9.87
C ASP A 108 -7.72 8.52 -9.17
N TRP A 109 -9.03 8.78 -9.19
CA TRP A 109 -10.08 7.95 -8.54
C TRP A 109 -10.63 6.82 -9.44
N ASP A 110 -9.88 6.41 -10.46
CA ASP A 110 -10.30 5.40 -11.44
C ASP A 110 -10.64 4.03 -10.80
N VAL A 111 -10.11 3.76 -9.60
CA VAL A 111 -10.36 2.52 -8.85
C VAL A 111 -11.16 2.72 -7.55
N TYR A 112 -12.21 3.54 -7.56
CA TYR A 112 -13.09 3.72 -6.40
C TYR A 112 -13.65 2.39 -5.82
N ASN A 113 -13.55 2.20 -4.49
CA ASN A 113 -14.06 1.01 -3.82
C ASN A 113 -14.49 1.27 -2.36
N THR A 114 -15.03 0.26 -1.69
CA THR A 114 -15.36 0.31 -0.25
C THR A 114 -14.37 -0.55 0.53
N ALA A 115 -13.70 0.02 1.53
CA ALA A 115 -12.69 -0.69 2.32
C ALA A 115 -12.52 -0.10 3.73
N ASP A 116 -11.73 -0.77 4.56
CA ASP A 116 -11.24 -0.23 5.81
C ASP A 116 -10.37 1.02 5.53
N PRO A 117 -10.61 2.17 6.20
CA PRO A 117 -9.83 3.39 6.02
C PRO A 117 -8.31 3.23 6.25
N ALA A 118 -7.90 2.29 7.12
CA ALA A 118 -6.50 1.99 7.40
C ALA A 118 -5.77 1.48 6.16
N ARG A 119 -6.48 0.90 5.19
CA ARG A 119 -5.91 0.46 3.92
C ARG A 119 -5.30 1.60 3.13
N ASP A 120 -6.02 2.71 3.00
CA ASP A 120 -5.54 3.84 2.22
C ASP A 120 -4.49 4.63 3.01
N VAL A 121 -4.66 4.77 4.33
CA VAL A 121 -3.68 5.41 5.22
C VAL A 121 -2.34 4.67 5.15
N ALA A 122 -2.36 3.33 5.22
CA ALA A 122 -1.18 2.51 5.03
C ALA A 122 -0.58 2.62 3.62
N GLY A 123 -1.43 2.74 2.59
CA GLY A 123 -1.00 2.94 1.21
C GLY A 123 -0.19 4.22 1.04
N PHE A 124 -0.68 5.32 1.62
CA PHE A 124 0.01 6.61 1.62
C PHE A 124 1.33 6.56 2.37
N ILE A 125 1.34 6.02 3.59
CA ILE A 125 2.57 5.88 4.39
C ILE A 125 3.62 5.07 3.64
N LEU A 126 3.24 3.91 3.07
CA LEU A 126 4.20 3.12 2.30
C LEU A 126 4.65 3.84 1.02
N SER A 127 3.88 4.79 0.49
CA SER A 127 4.32 5.62 -0.64
C SER A 127 5.46 6.57 -0.24
N LEU A 128 5.42 7.11 0.99
CA LEU A 128 6.51 7.91 1.54
C LEU A 128 7.75 7.02 1.77
N GLU A 129 7.56 5.85 2.37
CA GLU A 129 8.64 4.89 2.64
C GLU A 129 9.34 4.39 1.37
N ARG A 130 8.59 4.10 0.30
CA ARG A 130 9.16 3.77 -1.02
C ARG A 130 10.00 4.92 -1.58
N GLN A 131 9.53 6.16 -1.47
CA GLN A 131 10.29 7.32 -1.91
C GLN A 131 11.52 7.55 -1.05
N ALA A 132 11.39 7.35 0.27
CA ALA A 132 12.47 7.49 1.22
C ALA A 132 13.60 6.52 0.87
N LEU A 133 13.26 5.26 0.61
CA LEU A 133 14.20 4.24 0.19
C LEU A 133 14.86 4.57 -1.15
N ARG A 134 14.09 5.05 -2.14
CA ARG A 134 14.61 5.36 -3.48
C ARG A 134 15.50 6.59 -3.53
N ARG A 135 15.16 7.63 -2.76
CA ARG A 135 15.85 8.94 -2.81
C ARG A 135 16.92 9.11 -1.75
N PHE A 136 16.77 8.47 -0.60
CA PHE A 136 17.66 8.65 0.55
C PHE A 136 18.31 7.33 0.99
N GLY A 137 18.06 6.21 0.31
CA GLY A 137 18.62 4.91 0.64
C GLY A 137 18.10 4.31 1.96
N SER A 138 17.16 4.98 2.64
CA SER A 138 16.59 4.54 3.91
C SER A 138 15.09 4.64 3.86
N ILE A 139 14.42 3.50 4.10
CA ILE A 139 12.95 3.42 4.14
C ILE A 139 12.34 4.34 5.21
N ARG A 140 13.13 4.68 6.24
CA ARG A 140 12.70 5.48 7.39
C ARG A 140 13.03 6.97 7.29
N ALA A 141 13.67 7.41 6.20
CA ALA A 141 14.09 8.81 6.06
C ALA A 141 12.92 9.81 6.08
N LEU A 142 11.70 9.35 5.79
CA LEU A 142 10.48 10.17 5.82
C LEU A 142 9.51 9.79 6.96
N ASN A 143 9.98 9.10 8.01
CA ASN A 143 9.14 8.71 9.14
C ASN A 143 8.45 9.91 9.81
N GLY A 144 9.14 11.05 9.95
CA GLY A 144 8.54 12.26 10.51
C GLY A 144 7.33 12.74 9.69
N ALA A 145 7.39 12.65 8.36
CA ALA A 145 6.26 12.99 7.50
C ALA A 145 5.12 11.97 7.60
N ALA A 146 5.43 10.67 7.72
CA ALA A 146 4.43 9.63 7.92
C ALA A 146 3.70 9.77 9.28
N THR A 147 4.44 10.09 10.35
CA THR A 147 3.87 10.37 11.68
C THR A 147 2.97 11.60 11.62
N LEU A 148 3.46 12.71 11.09
CA LEU A 148 2.68 13.95 10.97
C LEU A 148 1.41 13.75 10.14
N PHE A 149 1.49 12.96 9.06
CA PHE A 149 0.32 12.59 8.25
C PHE A 149 -0.72 11.82 9.06
N LEU A 150 -0.31 10.81 9.83
CA LEU A 150 -1.22 10.01 10.64
C LEU A 150 -1.87 10.85 11.74
N GLU A 151 -1.09 11.67 12.44
CA GLU A 151 -1.61 12.60 13.46
C GLU A 151 -2.62 13.57 12.85
N THR A 152 -2.29 14.18 11.71
CA THR A 152 -3.19 15.09 11.01
C THR A 152 -4.46 14.39 10.55
N TYR A 153 -4.35 13.16 10.05
CA TYR A 153 -5.50 12.33 9.65
C TYR A 153 -6.45 12.09 10.83
N LEU A 154 -5.92 11.69 11.98
CA LEU A 154 -6.71 11.43 13.19
C LEU A 154 -7.33 12.71 13.74
N ASN A 155 -6.56 13.79 13.85
CA ASN A 155 -7.02 15.10 14.33
C ASN A 155 -8.08 15.74 13.42
N SER A 156 -8.13 15.32 12.15
CA SER A 156 -9.14 15.78 11.18
C SER A 156 -10.43 14.94 11.19
N GLY A 157 -10.66 14.13 12.23
CA GLY A 157 -11.85 13.29 12.37
C GLY A 157 -11.73 11.90 11.73
N GLY A 158 -10.50 11.43 11.46
CA GLY A 158 -10.26 10.06 11.03
C GLY A 158 -10.67 9.04 12.10
N ASN A 159 -11.13 7.86 11.69
CA ASN A 159 -11.52 6.81 12.63
C ASN A 159 -10.32 6.41 13.52
N PRO A 160 -10.42 6.44 14.86
CA PRO A 160 -9.30 6.16 15.77
C PRO A 160 -8.77 4.72 15.66
N GLN A 161 -9.60 3.76 15.24
CA GLN A 161 -9.18 2.37 15.04
C GLN A 161 -8.22 2.19 13.86
N VAL A 162 -8.07 3.21 13.01
CA VAL A 162 -7.06 3.20 11.94
C VAL A 162 -5.67 2.93 12.49
N ALA A 163 -5.32 3.49 13.65
CA ALA A 163 -4.01 3.27 14.25
C ALA A 163 -3.79 1.80 14.64
N ALA A 164 -4.82 1.14 15.17
CA ALA A 164 -4.77 -0.27 15.56
C ALA A 164 -4.70 -1.21 14.34
N HIS A 165 -5.37 -0.86 13.25
CA HIS A 165 -5.40 -1.69 12.03
C HIS A 165 -4.19 -1.43 11.12
N LEU A 166 -3.51 -0.29 11.28
CA LEU A 166 -2.43 0.15 10.42
C LEU A 166 -1.33 -0.90 10.21
N PRO A 167 -0.87 -1.65 11.24
CA PRO A 167 0.19 -2.63 11.06
C PRO A 167 -0.16 -3.71 10.03
N PHE A 168 -1.38 -4.22 10.07
CA PHE A 168 -1.87 -5.23 9.12
C PHE A 168 -1.84 -4.71 7.68
N TYR A 169 -2.46 -3.56 7.43
CA TYR A 169 -2.56 -3.00 6.09
C TYR A 169 -1.20 -2.57 5.54
N LYS A 170 -0.32 -2.02 6.39
CA LYS A 170 1.03 -1.65 6.01
C LYS A 170 1.84 -2.87 5.59
N ALA A 171 1.77 -3.96 6.35
CA ALA A 171 2.43 -5.22 6.00
C ALA A 171 1.90 -5.83 4.69
N ALA A 172 0.60 -5.77 4.44
CA ALA A 172 0.00 -6.21 3.17
C ALA A 172 0.48 -5.35 1.99
N HIS A 173 0.64 -4.04 2.20
CA HIS A 173 1.22 -3.15 1.21
C HIS A 173 2.71 -3.43 1.00
N CYS A 174 3.47 -3.78 2.04
CA CYS A 174 4.88 -4.19 1.94
C CYS A 174 5.04 -5.43 1.05
N MET A 175 4.22 -6.46 1.26
CA MET A 175 4.16 -7.65 0.40
C MET A 175 3.94 -7.26 -1.07
N ARG A 176 3.02 -6.32 -1.31
CA ARG A 176 2.75 -5.79 -2.64
C ARG A 176 3.92 -4.99 -3.22
N GLY A 177 4.57 -4.16 -2.41
CA GLY A 177 5.74 -3.37 -2.79
C GLY A 177 6.90 -4.27 -3.20
N ALA A 178 7.18 -5.32 -2.44
CA ALA A 178 8.20 -6.31 -2.76
C ALA A 178 7.94 -7.01 -4.09
N ASN A 179 6.71 -7.51 -4.32
CA ASN A 179 6.32 -8.10 -5.60
C ASN A 179 6.41 -7.11 -6.77
N TRP A 180 6.22 -5.80 -6.53
CA TRP A 180 6.35 -4.81 -7.59
C TRP A 180 7.82 -4.56 -7.95
N GLU A 181 8.71 -4.44 -6.96
CA GLU A 181 10.15 -4.29 -7.20
C GLU A 181 10.68 -5.50 -7.96
N ASP A 182 10.26 -6.69 -7.52
CA ASP A 182 10.54 -7.96 -8.17
C ASP A 182 10.07 -7.99 -9.63
N ARG A 183 8.81 -7.69 -9.92
CA ARG A 183 8.28 -7.71 -11.29
C ARG A 183 8.91 -6.68 -12.21
N THR A 184 9.28 -5.51 -11.68
CA THR A 184 9.84 -4.42 -12.50
C THR A 184 11.34 -4.54 -12.72
N LYS A 185 12.03 -5.32 -11.89
CA LYS A 185 13.48 -5.60 -11.97
C LYS A 185 14.35 -4.35 -12.20
N SER A 186 13.93 -3.19 -11.71
CA SER A 186 14.70 -1.94 -11.85
C SER A 186 16.02 -2.01 -11.08
N ALA A 187 17.02 -1.18 -11.43
CA ALA A 187 18.34 -1.24 -10.78
C ALA A 187 18.23 -1.20 -9.24
N GLY A 188 18.85 -2.14 -8.53
CA GLY A 188 18.74 -2.29 -7.07
C GLY A 188 17.41 -2.85 -6.55
N TRP A 189 16.59 -3.48 -7.40
CA TRP A 189 15.28 -4.02 -7.04
C TRP A 189 15.33 -5.02 -5.88
N SER A 190 16.34 -5.90 -5.84
CA SER A 190 16.40 -6.99 -4.86
C SER A 190 16.53 -6.46 -3.44
N GLY A 191 17.46 -5.53 -3.21
CA GLY A 191 17.62 -4.86 -1.93
C GLY A 191 16.38 -4.04 -1.54
N ARG A 192 15.67 -3.45 -2.51
CA ARG A 192 14.41 -2.75 -2.22
C ARG A 192 13.27 -3.70 -1.88
N ALA A 193 13.13 -4.82 -2.60
CA ALA A 193 12.13 -5.84 -2.31
C ALA A 193 12.36 -6.42 -0.90
N GLU A 194 13.62 -6.72 -0.57
CA GLU A 194 14.02 -7.22 0.74
C GLU A 194 13.70 -6.20 1.85
N ALA A 195 14.06 -4.93 1.68
CA ALA A 195 13.74 -3.88 2.64
C ALA A 195 12.22 -3.71 2.86
N MET A 196 11.40 -3.86 1.82
CA MET A 196 9.94 -3.85 1.96
C MET A 196 9.45 -5.03 2.80
N LEU A 197 9.93 -6.25 2.53
CA LEU A 197 9.54 -7.44 3.30
C LEU A 197 9.95 -7.33 4.77
N GLU A 198 11.17 -6.85 5.04
CA GLU A 198 11.66 -6.61 6.40
C GLU A 198 10.81 -5.57 7.15
N GLU A 199 10.45 -4.48 6.49
CA GLU A 199 9.61 -3.45 7.11
C GLU A 199 8.20 -3.97 7.40
N GLY A 200 7.64 -4.81 6.52
CA GLY A 200 6.38 -5.51 6.77
C GLY A 200 6.47 -6.43 7.98
N LEU A 201 7.53 -7.24 8.07
CA LEU A 201 7.77 -8.16 9.19
C LEU A 201 7.94 -7.42 10.51
N ARG A 202 8.69 -6.32 10.49
CA ARG A 202 8.91 -5.46 11.65
C ARG A 202 7.61 -4.83 12.13
N THR A 203 6.78 -4.36 11.20
CA THR A 203 5.51 -3.72 11.51
C THR A 203 4.54 -4.68 12.22
N LEU A 204 4.55 -5.98 11.87
CA LEU A 204 3.72 -7.00 12.53
C LEU A 204 4.36 -7.62 13.78
N GLY A 205 5.63 -7.34 14.04
CA GLY A 205 6.39 -7.90 15.17
C GLY A 205 6.51 -6.95 16.36
N GLN A 206 5.75 -5.86 16.36
CA GLN A 206 5.62 -4.91 17.47
C GLN A 206 4.23 -4.99 18.07
#